data_AF-A0A949EZL1-F1
#
_entry.id   AF-A0A949EZL1-F1
#
_cell.length_a   1.000
_cell.length_b   1.000
_cell.length_c   1.000
_cell.angle_alpha   90.00
_cell.angle_beta   90.00
_cell.angle_gamma   90.00
#
_symmetry.space_group_name_H-M   'P 1'
#
loop_
_entity.id
_entity.type
_entity.pdbx_description
1 polymer ?
#
loop_
_entity_poly.entity_id
_entity_poly.type
_entity_poly.pdbx_seq_one_letter_code
_entity_poly.pdbx_strand_id
1 'polypeptide(L)'
;TNAITLAFVRAKMGKKSFYLYLMNMIVVAVIMGVAFNLIWAMLGANVGLVTGAGKMLSFEFKLVCGIILLGIIAGALLRPQSCSIDKPDMEISVSDIHCAHCKLTLESSLKQISGVNSVVVDVEKKVIRISGSPERRIVLEKIKEAGYTPQD
;
A
#
# COMPACT_ATOMS: atom_id res chain seq x y z
N THR A 1 8.24 -0.09 -3.59
CA THR A 1 7.51 0.03 -4.86
C THR A 1 7.19 -1.31 -5.53
N ASN A 2 8.05 -2.34 -5.47
CA ASN A 2 7.76 -3.63 -6.15
C ASN A 2 6.79 -4.59 -5.44
N ALA A 3 6.58 -4.48 -4.12
CA ALA A 3 5.76 -5.46 -3.39
C ALA A 3 4.26 -5.40 -3.73
N ILE A 4 3.69 -4.19 -3.88
CA ILE A 4 2.28 -4.00 -4.22
C ILE A 4 2.01 -4.47 -5.66
N THR A 5 2.90 -4.14 -6.61
CA THR A 5 2.81 -4.61 -8.00
C THR A 5 2.92 -6.13 -8.09
N LEU A 6 3.86 -6.74 -7.35
CA LEU A 6 4.02 -8.19 -7.27
C LEU A 6 2.77 -8.87 -6.68
N ALA A 7 2.17 -8.29 -5.63
CA ALA A 7 0.94 -8.80 -5.02
C ALA A 7 -0.25 -8.76 -6.00
N PHE A 8 -0.40 -7.67 -6.75
CA PHE A 8 -1.41 -7.54 -7.80
C PHE A 8 -1.20 -8.56 -8.93
N VAL A 9 0.03 -8.71 -9.41
CA VAL A 9 0.37 -9.69 -10.46
C VAL A 9 0.08 -11.12 -9.99
N ARG A 10 0.42 -11.46 -8.73
CA ARG A 10 0.10 -12.78 -8.16
C ARG A 10 -1.41 -13.02 -8.08
N ALA A 11 -2.18 -12.01 -7.67
CA ALA A 11 -3.63 -12.09 -7.57
C ALA A 11 -4.31 -12.24 -8.94
N LYS A 12 -3.76 -11.63 -9.99
CA LYS A 12 -4.43 -11.57 -11.31
C LYS A 12 -3.91 -12.56 -12.36
N MET A 13 -2.62 -12.88 -12.37
CA MET A 13 -1.99 -13.76 -13.38
C MET A 13 -1.74 -15.20 -12.89
N GLY A 14 -2.04 -15.49 -11.61
CA GLY A 14 -1.89 -16.81 -11.02
C GLY A 14 -0.46 -17.14 -10.58
N LYS A 15 -0.34 -18.17 -9.74
CA LYS A 15 0.90 -18.51 -9.03
C LYS A 15 2.06 -18.87 -9.97
N LYS A 16 1.79 -19.57 -11.09
CA LYS A 16 2.83 -20.04 -12.02
C LYS A 16 3.55 -18.88 -12.73
N SER A 17 2.80 -17.96 -13.32
CA SER A 17 3.34 -16.79 -14.00
C SER A 17 4.10 -15.86 -13.04
N PHE A 18 3.60 -15.72 -11.81
CA PHE A 18 4.28 -14.97 -10.76
C PHE A 18 5.67 -15.54 -10.43
N TYR A 19 5.78 -16.86 -10.22
CA TYR A 19 7.07 -17.48 -9.91
C TYR A 19 8.04 -17.42 -11.09
N LEU A 20 7.56 -17.57 -12.33
CA LEU A 20 8.40 -17.42 -13.52
C LEU A 20 9.05 -16.03 -13.58
N TYR A 21 8.27 -14.97 -13.35
CA TYR A 21 8.77 -13.59 -13.30
C TYR A 21 9.77 -13.37 -12.16
N LEU A 22 9.44 -13.85 -10.96
CA LEU A 22 10.31 -13.71 -9.79
C LEU A 22 11.65 -14.44 -9.98
N MET A 23 11.62 -15.65 -10.53
CA MET A 23 12.83 -16.41 -10.83
C MET A 23 13.71 -15.68 -11.85
N ASN A 24 13.12 -15.09 -12.89
CA ASN A 24 13.88 -14.29 -13.86
C ASN A 24 14.59 -13.11 -13.19
N MET A 25 13.91 -12.37 -12.30
CA MET A 25 14.54 -11.28 -11.54
C MET A 25 15.74 -11.77 -10.70
N ILE A 26 15.58 -12.90 -10.01
CA ILE A 26 16.65 -13.49 -9.19
C ILE A 26 17.83 -13.88 -10.06
N VAL A 27 17.58 -14.57 -11.18
CA VAL A 27 18.61 -15.02 -12.11
C VAL A 27 19.39 -13.83 -12.69
N VAL A 28 18.68 -12.81 -13.19
CA VAL A 28 19.33 -11.60 -13.74
C VAL A 28 20.16 -10.88 -12.67
N ALA A 29 19.65 -10.76 -11.44
CA ALA A 29 20.37 -10.13 -10.34
C ALA A 29 21.66 -10.88 -9.99
N VAL A 30 21.61 -12.21 -9.92
CA VAL A 30 22.78 -13.06 -9.65
C VAL A 30 23.80 -12.95 -10.77
N ILE A 31 23.37 -13.08 -12.03
CA ILE A 31 24.25 -12.97 -13.20
C ILE A 31 24.92 -11.60 -13.23
N MET A 32 24.16 -10.53 -13.03
CA MET A 32 24.70 -9.17 -13.02
C MET A 32 25.68 -8.96 -11.86
N GLY A 33 25.38 -9.47 -10.67
CA GLY A 33 26.29 -9.41 -9.52
C GLY A 33 27.62 -10.11 -9.77
N VAL A 34 27.57 -11.31 -10.38
CA VAL A 34 28.78 -12.03 -10.79
C VAL A 34 29.53 -11.26 -11.87
N ALA A 35 28.85 -10.72 -12.87
CA ALA A 35 29.45 -9.91 -13.92
C ALA A 35 30.16 -8.67 -13.35
N PHE A 36 29.54 -7.94 -12.42
CA PHE A 36 30.18 -6.82 -11.73
C PHE A 36 31.43 -7.24 -10.96
N ASN A 37 31.38 -8.39 -10.26
CA ASN A 37 32.54 -8.91 -9.55
C ASN A 37 33.71 -9.26 -10.50
N LEU A 38 33.40 -9.83 -11.67
CA LEU A 38 34.38 -10.13 -12.72
C LEU A 38 34.97 -8.87 -13.34
N ILE A 39 34.12 -7.88 -13.65
CA ILE A 39 34.55 -6.58 -14.17
C ILE A 39 35.48 -5.92 -13.15
N TRP A 40 35.13 -5.94 -11.86
CA TRP A 40 35.95 -5.36 -10.80
C TRP A 40 37.32 -6.03 -10.68
N ALA A 41 37.37 -7.37 -10.78
CA ALA A 41 38.61 -8.13 -10.80
C ALA A 41 39.48 -7.81 -12.03
N MET A 42 38.85 -7.62 -13.20
CA MET A 42 39.56 -7.26 -14.44
C MET A 42 40.15 -5.84 -14.38
N LEU A 43 39.47 -4.89 -13.73
CA LEU A 43 39.96 -3.52 -13.57
C LEU A 43 41.17 -3.39 -12.61
N GLY A 44 41.64 -4.50 -12.02
CA GLY A 44 42.81 -4.51 -11.13
C GLY A 44 42.61 -3.76 -9.81
N ALA A 45 41.38 -3.31 -9.54
CA ALA A 45 41.03 -2.68 -8.28
C ALA A 45 40.94 -3.78 -7.21
N ASN A 46 41.92 -3.82 -6.32
CA ASN A 46 41.83 -4.62 -5.10
C ASN A 46 40.49 -4.30 -4.43
N VAL A 47 39.58 -5.29 -4.36
CA VAL A 47 38.33 -5.22 -3.60
C VAL A 47 38.56 -4.73 -2.15
N GLY A 48 39.79 -4.86 -1.66
CA GLY A 48 40.35 -4.23 -0.46
C GLY A 48 40.11 -2.72 -0.27
N LEU A 49 40.11 -1.93 -1.36
CA LEU A 49 39.97 -0.46 -1.31
C LEU A 49 38.51 0.02 -1.24
N VAL A 50 37.54 -0.86 -1.53
CA VAL A 50 36.12 -0.61 -1.28
C VAL A 50 35.65 -1.33 -0.01
N THR A 51 36.35 -2.37 0.43
CA THR A 51 36.22 -2.94 1.78
C THR A 51 36.97 -2.13 2.84
N GLY A 52 36.96 -0.80 2.73
CA GLY A 52 37.03 0.04 3.93
C GLY A 52 35.79 -0.25 4.75
N ALA A 53 35.79 -1.38 5.46
CA ALA A 53 34.67 -2.01 6.14
C ALA A 53 33.86 -0.97 6.91
N GLY A 54 32.82 -0.41 6.27
CA GLY A 54 31.91 0.65 6.74
C GLY A 54 32.27 1.39 8.03
N LYS A 55 33.51 1.87 8.20
CA LYS A 55 33.93 2.69 9.36
C LYS A 55 33.58 4.16 9.16
N MET A 56 32.75 4.49 8.17
CA MET A 56 32.25 5.86 7.98
C MET A 56 31.16 6.25 8.99
N LEU A 57 30.56 5.29 9.71
CA LEU A 57 29.58 5.56 10.76
C LEU A 57 29.99 4.83 12.04
N SER A 58 30.07 5.54 13.17
CA SER A 58 30.31 4.91 14.48
C SER A 58 29.24 3.86 14.75
N PHE A 59 29.63 2.77 15.42
CA PHE A 59 28.73 1.66 15.77
C PHE A 59 27.46 2.15 16.47
N GLU A 60 27.60 3.18 17.31
CA GLU A 60 26.50 3.85 18.01
C GLU A 60 25.44 4.40 17.06
N PHE A 61 25.84 5.06 15.96
CA PHE A 61 24.89 5.62 14.99
C PHE A 61 24.13 4.51 14.25
N LYS A 62 24.81 3.42 13.91
CA LYS A 62 24.18 2.28 13.24
C LYS A 62 23.15 1.61 14.16
N LEU A 63 23.46 1.48 15.45
CA LEU A 63 22.54 0.95 16.45
C LEU A 63 21.32 1.85 16.63
N VAL A 64 21.54 3.16 16.77
CA VAL A 64 20.47 4.15 16.94
C VAL A 64 19.53 4.16 15.73
N CYS A 65 20.05 4.25 14.51
CA CYS A 65 19.22 4.18 13.30
C CYS A 65 18.47 2.86 13.18
N GLY A 66 19.09 1.74 13.55
CA GLY A 66 18.45 0.43 13.59
C GLY A 66 17.28 0.37 14.56
N ILE A 67 17.45 0.87 15.78
CA ILE A 67 16.41 0.92 16.81
C ILE A 67 15.25 1.84 16.38
N ILE A 68 15.57 3.02 15.84
CA ILE A 68 14.55 3.95 15.34
C ILE A 68 13.73 3.30 14.23
N LEU A 69 14.40 2.68 13.25
CA LEU A 69 13.73 2.01 12.14
C LEU A 69 12.88 0.82 12.61
N LEU A 70 13.40 0.01 13.53
CA LEU A 70 12.66 -1.09 14.14
C LEU A 70 11.42 -0.59 14.88
N GLY A 71 11.55 0.51 15.63
CA GLY A 71 10.43 1.14 16.35
C GLY A 71 9.35 1.65 15.42
N ILE A 72 9.72 2.28 14.30
CA ILE A 72 8.77 2.73 13.28
C ILE A 72 8.04 1.54 12.64
N ILE A 73 8.77 0.48 12.29
CA ILE A 73 8.18 -0.73 11.69
C ILE A 73 7.26 -1.43 12.70
N ALA A 74 7.69 -1.60 13.94
CA ALA A 74 6.86 -2.18 15.00
C ALA A 74 5.61 -1.34 15.24
N GLY A 75 5.74 -0.01 15.33
CA GLY A 75 4.60 0.89 15.45
C GLY A 75 3.65 0.84 14.25
N ALA A 76 4.17 0.68 13.04
CA ALA A 76 3.35 0.50 11.84
C ALA A 76 2.61 -0.85 11.81
N LEU A 77 3.25 -1.94 12.27
CA LEU A 77 2.64 -3.27 12.36
C LEU A 77 1.63 -3.40 13.50
N LEU A 78 1.86 -2.69 14.62
CA LEU A 78 0.99 -2.69 15.79
C LEU A 78 -0.17 -1.70 15.68
N ARG A 79 -0.13 -0.76 14.73
CA ARG A 79 -1.25 0.15 14.50
C ARG A 79 -2.44 -0.66 13.99
N PRO A 80 -3.55 -0.75 14.75
CA PRO A 80 -4.75 -1.34 14.22
C PRO A 80 -5.21 -0.49 13.05
N GLN A 81 -5.19 -1.05 11.85
CA GLN A 81 -5.87 -0.49 10.69
C GLN A 81 -7.37 -0.74 10.84
N SER A 82 -7.95 -0.27 11.96
CA SER A 82 -9.38 -0.41 12.22
C SER A 82 -10.07 0.89 11.80
N CYS A 83 -10.54 0.89 10.55
CA CYS A 83 -11.74 1.63 10.20
C CYS A 83 -12.80 0.59 9.86
N SER A 84 -13.19 -0.21 10.87
CA SER A 84 -14.44 -0.96 10.82
C SER A 84 -15.47 -0.12 11.57
N ILE A 85 -16.56 0.25 10.90
CA ILE A 85 -17.72 0.83 11.57
C ILE A 85 -18.52 -0.36 12.11
N ASP A 86 -18.41 -0.64 13.41
CA ASP A 86 -19.08 -1.79 14.06
C ASP A 86 -20.62 -1.70 14.02
N LYS A 87 -21.17 -0.49 13.84
CA LYS A 87 -22.60 -0.25 13.60
C LYS A 87 -22.80 0.96 12.67
N PRO A 88 -23.03 0.76 11.37
CA PRO A 88 -23.37 1.87 10.48
C PRO A 88 -24.77 2.39 10.78
N ASP A 89 -24.91 3.71 10.86
CA ASP A 89 -26.21 4.38 11.00
C ASP A 89 -26.94 4.43 9.65
N MET A 90 -26.19 4.38 8.56
CA MET A 90 -26.71 4.38 7.19
C MET A 90 -25.83 3.51 6.29
N GLU A 91 -26.47 2.67 5.47
CA GLU A 91 -25.82 1.85 4.44
C GLU A 91 -26.46 2.13 3.08
N ILE A 92 -25.64 2.36 2.06
CA ILE A 92 -26.08 2.67 0.69
C ILE A 92 -25.34 1.75 -0.28
N SER A 93 -26.07 1.08 -1.16
CA SER A 93 -25.48 0.23 -2.19
C SER A 93 -25.09 1.07 -3.41
N VAL A 94 -23.90 0.87 -3.95
CA VAL A 94 -23.41 1.60 -5.13
C VAL A 94 -22.69 0.63 -6.06
N SER A 95 -23.39 0.22 -7.11
CA SER A 95 -22.94 -0.84 -8.02
C SER A 95 -21.75 -0.46 -8.91
N ASP A 96 -21.53 0.85 -9.09
CA ASP A 96 -20.54 1.44 -10.00
C ASP A 96 -19.12 1.59 -9.40
N ILE A 97 -18.87 1.18 -8.15
CA ILE A 97 -17.56 1.31 -7.49
C ILE A 97 -16.63 0.15 -7.90
N HIS A 98 -15.50 0.46 -8.55
CA HIS A 98 -14.58 -0.56 -9.11
C HIS A 98 -13.09 -0.39 -8.79
N CYS A 99 -12.66 0.72 -8.15
CA CYS A 99 -11.24 1.00 -7.96
C CYS A 99 -10.92 1.53 -6.56
N ALA A 100 -9.72 1.22 -6.05
CA ALA A 100 -9.23 1.74 -4.77
C ALA A 100 -9.10 3.28 -4.76
N HIS A 101 -8.84 3.90 -5.93
CA HIS A 101 -8.83 5.36 -6.04
C HIS A 101 -10.25 5.94 -5.93
N CYS A 102 -11.23 5.32 -6.60
CA CYS A 102 -12.65 5.68 -6.51
C CYS A 102 -13.15 5.64 -5.05
N LYS A 103 -12.75 4.61 -4.31
CA LYS A 103 -13.00 4.46 -2.87
C LYS A 103 -12.54 5.69 -2.08
N LEU A 104 -11.28 6.10 -2.25
CA LEU A 104 -10.68 7.20 -1.50
C LEU A 104 -11.35 8.54 -1.82
N THR A 105 -11.67 8.79 -3.09
CA THR A 105 -12.40 10.00 -3.50
C THR A 105 -13.77 10.06 -2.85
N LEU A 106 -14.55 8.97 -2.90
CA LEU A 106 -15.88 8.91 -2.27
C LEU A 106 -15.82 9.09 -0.75
N GLU A 107 -14.93 8.37 -0.05
CA GLU A 107 -14.77 8.52 1.40
C GLU A 107 -14.41 9.96 1.79
N SER A 108 -13.53 10.61 1.01
CA SER A 108 -13.11 11.98 1.27
C SER A 108 -14.23 12.99 1.05
N SER A 109 -15.01 12.84 -0.02
CA SER A 109 -16.16 13.71 -0.32
C SER A 109 -17.30 13.54 0.69
N LEU A 110 -17.58 12.31 1.13
CA LEU A 110 -18.65 12.04 2.10
C LEU A 110 -18.28 12.48 3.52
N LYS A 111 -17.00 12.41 3.91
CA LYS A 111 -16.52 12.94 5.20
C LYS A 111 -16.65 14.46 5.34
N GLN A 112 -16.83 15.19 4.23
CA GLN A 112 -17.03 16.65 4.26
C GLN A 112 -18.49 17.05 4.57
N ILE A 113 -19.42 16.09 4.59
CA ILE A 113 -20.83 16.37 4.87
C ILE A 113 -21.02 16.59 6.37
N SER A 114 -21.71 17.66 6.74
CA SER A 114 -22.08 17.94 8.14
C SER A 114 -22.90 16.80 8.73
N GLY A 115 -22.50 16.30 9.90
CA GLY A 115 -23.17 15.18 10.58
C GLY A 115 -22.59 13.80 10.26
N VAL A 116 -21.54 13.71 9.43
CA VAL A 116 -20.77 12.48 9.19
C VAL A 116 -19.61 12.37 10.18
N ASN A 117 -19.57 11.30 10.96
CA ASN A 117 -18.45 10.97 11.85
C ASN A 117 -17.40 10.10 11.15
N SER A 118 -17.85 9.06 10.44
CA SER A 118 -16.97 8.18 9.68
C SER A 118 -17.66 7.58 8.46
N VAL A 119 -16.86 7.29 7.44
CA VAL A 119 -17.31 6.69 6.18
C VAL A 119 -16.34 5.59 5.82
N VAL A 120 -16.87 4.43 5.48
CA VAL A 120 -16.12 3.28 4.99
C VAL A 120 -16.78 2.78 3.72
N VAL A 121 -16.02 2.77 2.62
CA VAL A 121 -16.47 2.25 1.33
C VAL A 121 -15.87 0.86 1.11
N ASP A 122 -16.74 -0.12 0.89
CA ASP A 122 -16.39 -1.50 0.59
C ASP A 122 -16.56 -1.76 -0.91
N VAL A 123 -15.45 -1.79 -1.65
CA VAL A 123 -15.42 -1.99 -3.11
C VAL A 123 -15.80 -3.43 -3.48
N GLU A 124 -15.50 -4.40 -2.62
CA GLU A 124 -15.81 -5.82 -2.88
C GLU A 124 -17.30 -6.08 -2.72
N LYS A 125 -17.91 -5.52 -1.67
CA LYS A 125 -19.35 -5.65 -1.39
C LYS A 125 -20.20 -4.60 -2.11
N LYS A 126 -19.59 -3.57 -2.70
CA LYS A 126 -20.27 -2.46 -3.38
C LYS A 126 -21.21 -1.69 -2.46
N VAL A 127 -20.81 -1.51 -1.20
CA VAL A 127 -21.60 -0.80 -0.17
C VAL A 127 -20.80 0.32 0.46
N ILE A 128 -21.50 1.41 0.79
CA ILE A 128 -20.98 2.55 1.54
C ILE A 128 -21.62 2.52 2.92
N ARG A 129 -20.79 2.48 3.96
CA ARG A 129 -21.22 2.51 5.35
C ARG A 129 -20.85 3.85 5.97
N ILE A 130 -21.85 4.54 6.51
CA ILE A 130 -21.71 5.87 7.11
C ILE A 130 -22.14 5.77 8.57
N SER A 131 -21.33 6.36 9.44
CA SER A 131 -21.70 6.60 10.84
C SER A 131 -21.82 8.09 11.11
N GLY A 132 -22.86 8.44 11.86
CA GLY A 132 -23.37 9.80 12.03
C GLY A 132 -24.81 9.91 11.54
N SER A 133 -25.40 11.09 11.74
CA SER A 133 -26.78 11.39 11.34
C SER A 133 -26.83 12.45 10.24
N PRO A 134 -26.17 12.24 9.07
CA PRO A 134 -26.29 13.16 7.95
C PRO A 134 -27.67 13.03 7.31
N GLU A 135 -28.13 14.10 6.67
CA GLU A 135 -29.37 14.06 5.90
C GLU A 135 -29.19 13.16 4.67
N ARG A 136 -30.00 12.09 4.54
CA ARG A 136 -29.91 11.10 3.45
C ARG A 136 -29.90 11.75 2.07
N ARG A 137 -30.67 12.83 1.89
CA ARG A 137 -30.77 13.57 0.63
C ARG A 137 -29.42 14.16 0.19
N ILE A 138 -28.70 14.77 1.12
CA ILE A 138 -27.38 15.38 0.89
C ILE A 138 -26.35 14.31 0.53
N VAL A 139 -26.39 13.17 1.22
CA VAL A 139 -25.50 12.02 0.95
C VAL A 139 -25.71 11.49 -0.48
N LEU A 140 -26.96 11.24 -0.87
CA LEU A 140 -27.29 10.74 -2.21
C LEU A 140 -26.90 11.72 -3.32
N GLU A 141 -27.11 13.02 -3.09
CA GLU A 141 -26.71 14.08 -4.02
C GLU A 141 -25.19 14.11 -4.18
N LYS A 142 -24.43 14.02 -3.08
CA LYS A 142 -22.96 13.98 -3.12
C LYS A 142 -22.42 12.74 -3.85
N ILE A 143 -23.07 11.58 -3.70
CA ILE A 143 -22.71 10.36 -4.43
C ILE A 143 -22.94 10.55 -5.93
N LYS A 144 -24.05 11.19 -6.32
CA LYS A 144 -24.35 11.52 -7.72
C LYS A 144 -23.40 12.55 -8.31
N GLU A 145 -23.05 13.61 -7.56
CA GLU A 145 -22.01 14.58 -7.95
C GLU A 145 -20.66 13.92 -8.18
N ALA A 146 -20.34 12.88 -7.40
CA ALA A 146 -19.13 12.08 -7.57
C ALA A 146 -19.19 11.14 -8.79
N GLY A 147 -20.32 11.08 -9.50
CA GLY A 147 -20.51 10.30 -10.73
C GLY A 147 -20.97 8.86 -10.51
N TYR A 148 -21.55 8.54 -9.34
CA TYR A 148 -22.02 7.19 -9.03
C TYR A 148 -23.54 7.12 -8.86
N THR A 149 -24.10 5.95 -9.16
CA THR A 149 -25.54 5.70 -9.04
C THR A 149 -25.84 5.00 -7.70
N PRO A 150 -26.38 5.69 -6.68
CA PRO A 150 -26.82 5.04 -5.45
C PRO A 150 -28.08 4.21 -5.70
N GLN A 151 -28.10 3.00 -5.16
CA GLN A 151 -29.26 2.10 -5.12
C GLN A 151 -29.81 2.11 -3.68
N ASP A 152 -31.12 2.38 -3.57
CA ASP A 152 -31.84 2.45 -2.30
C ASP A 152 -32.13 1.07 -1.69
#